data_AF-A0A3D0ZYB4-F1
#
_entry.id   AF-A0A3D0ZYB4-F1
#
_cell.length_a   1.000
_cell.length_b   1.000
_cell.length_c   1.000
_cell.angle_alpha   90.00
_cell.angle_beta   90.00
_cell.angle_gamma   90.00
#
_symmetry.space_group_name_H-M   'P 1'
#
loop_
_entity.id
_entity.type
_entity.pdbx_description
1 polymer ?
#
loop_
_entity_poly.entity_id
_entity_poly.type
_entity_poly.pdbx_seq_one_letter_code
_entity_poly.pdbx_strand_id
1 'polypeptide(L)'
;MFEALAFGQRYLNQYGVTTVQDALLKLDGKEAYVGGPTYMAFDQSGKLTLRVVGALVWNTQLGLEQIDRIIDARERFNSPRFSAPSVKIWLDGVIEVHTAALLAPYLDRSDGYKGELLINPKLLNEIVARLDSLGFQIHFHAI
;
A
#
# COMPACT_ATOMS: atom_id res chain seq x y z
N MET A 1 -17.99 5.43 0.52
CA MET A 1 -17.03 4.45 1.09
C MET A 1 -17.67 3.49 2.06
N PHE A 2 -18.48 3.98 3.02
CA PHE A 2 -19.08 3.12 4.04
C PHE A 2 -19.87 1.94 3.43
N GLU A 3 -20.73 2.19 2.45
CA GLU A 3 -21.47 1.12 1.76
C GLU A 3 -20.57 0.12 1.03
N ALA A 4 -19.47 0.58 0.41
CA ALA A 4 -18.53 -0.29 -0.27
C ALA A 4 -17.79 -1.21 0.71
N LEU A 5 -17.33 -0.69 1.85
CA LEU A 5 -16.71 -1.51 2.90
C LEU A 5 -17.72 -2.47 3.54
N ALA A 6 -18.96 -2.02 3.77
CA ALA A 6 -20.03 -2.87 4.28
C ALA A 6 -20.35 -4.03 3.32
N PHE A 7 -20.42 -3.76 2.02
CA PHE A 7 -20.59 -4.79 1.00
C PHE A 7 -19.39 -5.73 0.94
N GLY A 8 -18.17 -5.19 0.81
CA GLY A 8 -16.94 -5.98 0.64
C GLY A 8 -16.69 -6.94 1.80
N GLN A 9 -16.85 -6.48 3.05
CA GLN A 9 -16.68 -7.36 4.20
C GLN A 9 -17.75 -8.46 4.27
N ARG A 10 -19.02 -8.13 3.95
CA ARG A 10 -20.09 -9.15 3.91
C ARG A 10 -19.80 -10.20 2.86
N TYR A 11 -19.38 -9.78 1.68
CA TYR A 11 -19.00 -10.67 0.59
C TYR A 11 -17.85 -11.60 1.00
N LEU A 12 -16.78 -11.05 1.56
CA LEU A 12 -15.62 -11.84 2.03
C LEU A 12 -15.99 -12.81 3.16
N ASN A 13 -16.80 -12.37 4.12
CA ASN A 13 -17.27 -13.21 5.22
C ASN A 13 -18.08 -14.42 4.73
N GLN A 14 -18.83 -14.31 3.62
CA GLN A 14 -19.58 -15.44 3.02
C GLN A 14 -18.67 -16.60 2.60
N TYR A 15 -17.39 -16.32 2.34
CA TYR A 15 -16.38 -17.32 2.00
C TYR A 15 -15.46 -17.67 3.18
N GLY A 16 -15.78 -17.24 4.40
CA GLY A 16 -14.96 -17.48 5.59
C GLY A 16 -13.71 -16.62 5.68
N VAL A 17 -13.54 -15.62 4.80
CA VAL A 17 -12.41 -14.67 4.87
C VAL A 17 -12.68 -13.67 5.98
N THR A 18 -11.86 -13.71 7.04
CA THR A 18 -12.03 -12.87 8.24
C THR A 18 -10.89 -11.89 8.46
N THR A 19 -9.80 -12.00 7.69
CA THR A 19 -8.65 -11.11 7.74
C THR A 19 -8.22 -10.73 6.32
N VAL A 20 -7.91 -9.46 6.11
CA VAL A 20 -7.41 -8.95 4.82
C VAL A 20 -6.24 -8.00 5.03
N GLN A 21 -5.38 -7.94 4.02
CA GLN A 21 -4.42 -6.85 3.89
C GLN A 21 -4.95 -5.84 2.88
N ASP A 22 -5.14 -4.60 3.32
CA ASP A 22 -5.37 -3.49 2.40
C ASP A 22 -4.02 -2.99 1.89
N ALA A 23 -3.67 -3.36 0.67
CA ALA A 23 -2.37 -3.07 0.06
C ALA A 23 -2.21 -1.60 -0.39
N LEU A 24 -3.24 -0.75 -0.26
CA LEU A 24 -3.30 0.58 -0.89
C LEU A 24 -3.84 1.64 0.08
N LEU A 25 -3.39 1.63 1.34
CA LEU A 25 -3.84 2.60 2.34
C LEU A 25 -3.19 3.98 2.11
N LYS A 26 -3.90 4.83 1.38
CA LYS A 26 -3.43 6.17 1.02
C LYS A 26 -3.58 7.18 2.15
N LEU A 27 -2.63 8.12 2.24
CA LEU A 27 -2.57 9.15 3.28
C LEU A 27 -3.19 10.48 2.87
N ASP A 28 -3.24 10.75 1.57
CA ASP A 28 -3.29 12.14 1.07
C ASP A 28 -4.72 12.66 0.92
N GLY A 29 -5.73 11.81 1.08
CA GLY A 29 -7.16 12.18 1.13
C GLY A 29 -7.73 12.88 -0.11
N LYS A 30 -6.91 13.12 -1.13
CA LYS A 30 -7.28 13.79 -2.40
C LYS A 30 -7.93 12.84 -3.41
N GLU A 31 -8.13 11.59 -3.05
CA GLU A 31 -8.60 10.54 -3.94
C GLU A 31 -9.98 10.04 -3.53
N ALA A 32 -10.66 9.35 -4.45
CA ALA A 32 -11.94 8.69 -4.17
C ALA A 32 -11.83 7.61 -3.07
N TYR A 33 -10.61 7.23 -2.67
CA TYR A 33 -10.31 6.22 -1.64
C TYR A 33 -9.76 6.85 -0.35
N VAL A 34 -10.44 6.61 0.78
CA VAL A 34 -10.18 7.14 2.13
C VAL A 34 -10.29 5.97 3.13
N GLY A 35 -9.38 5.00 3.00
CA GLY A 35 -9.45 3.73 3.75
C GLY A 35 -9.35 3.93 5.26
N GLY A 36 -8.29 4.59 5.73
CA GLY A 36 -7.95 4.68 7.16
C GLY A 36 -9.08 5.22 8.04
N PRO A 37 -9.58 6.44 7.79
CA PRO A 37 -10.72 6.99 8.52
C PRO A 37 -11.98 6.13 8.43
N THR A 38 -12.23 5.47 7.29
CA THR A 38 -13.40 4.60 7.13
C THR A 38 -13.30 3.35 8.01
N TYR A 39 -12.15 2.67 8.02
CA TYR A 39 -11.94 1.50 8.89
C TYR A 39 -12.03 1.88 10.37
N MET A 40 -11.40 2.99 10.78
CA MET A 40 -11.48 3.49 12.16
C MET A 40 -12.94 3.72 12.59
N ALA A 41 -13.74 4.39 11.75
CA ALA A 41 -15.15 4.67 12.05
C ALA A 41 -16.00 3.39 12.12
N PHE A 42 -15.72 2.39 11.26
CA PHE A 42 -16.40 1.09 11.33
C PHE A 42 -16.04 0.33 12.60
N ASP A 43 -14.78 0.33 13.01
CA ASP A 43 -14.35 -0.39 14.21
C ASP A 43 -14.91 0.29 15.47
N GLN A 44 -14.83 1.62 15.54
CA GLN A 44 -15.40 2.43 16.64
C GLN A 44 -16.91 2.26 16.79
N SER A 45 -17.64 2.03 15.69
CA SER A 45 -19.08 1.77 15.70
C SER A 45 -19.45 0.29 15.86
N GLY A 46 -18.47 -0.61 16.05
CA GLY A 46 -18.68 -2.05 16.18
C GLY A 46 -19.14 -2.74 14.90
N LYS A 47 -19.00 -2.09 13.74
CA LYS A 47 -19.45 -2.57 12.43
C LYS A 47 -18.34 -3.23 11.62
N LEU A 48 -17.06 -3.10 12.03
CA LEU A 48 -15.95 -3.75 11.34
C LEU A 48 -15.87 -5.23 11.71
N THR A 49 -16.28 -6.10 10.79
CA THR A 49 -16.26 -7.56 11.00
C THR A 49 -14.94 -8.22 10.57
N LEU A 50 -14.23 -7.60 9.62
CA LEU A 50 -12.90 -8.04 9.19
C LEU A 50 -11.81 -7.58 10.17
N ARG A 51 -10.71 -8.34 10.25
CA ARG A 51 -9.43 -7.82 10.70
C ARG A 51 -8.68 -7.25 9.49
N VAL A 52 -8.28 -5.99 9.55
CA VAL A 52 -7.65 -5.28 8.44
C VAL A 52 -6.22 -4.91 8.82
N VAL A 53 -5.27 -5.33 7.99
CA VAL A 53 -3.87 -4.90 8.05
C VAL A 53 -3.62 -3.96 6.88
N GLY A 54 -3.44 -2.67 7.16
CA GLY A 54 -3.19 -1.64 6.17
C GLY A 54 -1.71 -1.55 5.79
N ALA A 55 -1.44 -1.38 4.50
CA ALA A 55 -0.14 -0.99 3.97
C ALA A 55 -0.19 0.47 3.52
N LEU A 56 0.49 1.34 4.26
CA LEU A 56 0.61 2.77 3.98
C LEU A 56 1.38 2.96 2.67
N VAL A 57 0.82 3.75 1.75
CA VAL A 57 1.44 3.97 0.45
C VAL A 57 2.67 4.86 0.56
N TRP A 58 3.81 4.38 0.07
CA TRP A 58 4.98 5.21 -0.23
C TRP A 58 4.72 6.00 -1.51
N ASN A 59 4.81 7.34 -1.43
CA ASN A 59 4.73 8.18 -2.62
C ASN A 59 6.11 8.25 -3.30
N THR A 60 6.20 7.74 -4.53
CA THR A 60 7.45 7.67 -5.31
C THR A 60 7.95 9.04 -5.80
N GLN A 61 7.12 10.08 -5.71
CA GLN A 61 7.52 11.46 -6.03
C GLN A 61 8.17 12.21 -4.85
N LEU A 62 8.16 11.59 -3.66
CA LEU A 62 8.73 12.13 -2.44
C LEU A 62 9.91 11.25 -1.98
N GLY A 63 10.81 11.83 -1.18
CA GLY A 63 11.93 11.15 -0.56
C GLY A 63 11.63 10.74 0.88
N LEU A 64 12.69 10.70 1.70
CA LEU A 64 12.66 10.32 3.11
C LEU A 64 11.87 11.29 4.00
N GLU A 65 11.61 12.52 3.54
CA GLU A 65 10.83 13.53 4.27
C GLU A 65 9.39 13.09 4.57
N GLN A 66 8.88 12.08 3.86
CA GLN A 66 7.54 11.54 4.11
C GLN A 66 7.48 10.52 5.27
N ILE A 67 8.60 10.15 5.89
CA ILE A 67 8.61 9.13 6.94
C ILE A 67 7.80 9.57 8.16
N ASP A 68 7.91 10.83 8.57
CA ASP A 68 7.21 11.31 9.77
C ASP A 68 5.68 11.19 9.60
N ARG A 69 5.15 11.54 8.42
CA ARG A 69 3.71 11.35 8.15
C ARG A 69 3.29 9.88 8.08
N ILE A 70 4.19 8.97 7.72
CA ILE A 70 3.93 7.51 7.71
C ILE A 70 3.90 6.99 9.16
N ILE A 71 4.82 7.43 10.01
CA ILE A 71 4.81 7.13 11.44
C ILE A 71 3.51 7.63 12.07
N ASP A 72 3.17 8.90 11.86
CA ASP A 72 1.94 9.52 12.38
C ASP A 72 0.69 8.76 11.92
N ALA A 73 0.68 8.27 10.68
CA ALA A 73 -0.43 7.51 10.16
C ALA A 73 -0.55 6.12 10.80
N ARG A 74 0.58 5.43 11.05
CA ARG A 74 0.58 4.15 11.79
C ARG A 74 -0.04 4.30 13.18
N GLU A 75 0.36 5.35 13.90
CA GLU A 75 -0.16 5.60 15.25
C GLU A 75 -1.65 5.98 15.22
N ARG A 76 -2.07 6.79 14.23
CA ARG A 76 -3.47 7.20 14.05
C ARG A 76 -4.38 6.07 13.62
N PHE A 77 -3.89 5.14 12.79
CA PHE A 77 -4.64 4.02 12.24
C PHE A 77 -4.33 2.73 13.00
N ASN A 78 -4.74 2.75 14.27
CA ASN A 78 -4.55 1.64 15.19
C ASN A 78 -5.79 1.47 16.09
N SER A 79 -6.47 0.35 15.93
CA SER A 79 -7.67 -0.05 16.65
C SER A 79 -7.78 -1.58 16.74
N PRO A 80 -8.66 -2.16 17.56
CA PRO A 80 -8.72 -3.62 17.78
C PRO A 80 -8.86 -4.48 16.51
N ARG A 81 -9.55 -3.98 15.48
CA ARG A 81 -9.75 -4.70 14.19
C ARG A 81 -8.96 -4.10 13.04
N PHE A 82 -8.31 -2.95 13.20
CA PHE A 82 -7.58 -2.29 12.11
C PHE A 82 -6.24 -1.75 12.59
N SER A 83 -5.16 -2.09 11.89
CA SER A 83 -3.83 -1.52 12.13
C SER A 83 -3.13 -1.29 10.80
N ALA A 84 -2.17 -0.37 10.72
CA ALA A 84 -1.41 -0.10 9.50
C ALA A 84 0.12 -0.27 9.69
N PRO A 85 0.61 -1.49 9.99
CA PRO A 85 2.01 -1.73 10.32
C PRO A 85 2.94 -1.84 9.10
N SER A 86 2.39 -1.81 7.89
CA SER A 86 3.15 -2.05 6.66
C SER A 86 3.27 -0.80 5.80
N VAL A 87 4.29 -0.76 4.93
CA VAL A 87 4.44 0.24 3.87
C VAL A 87 4.46 -0.46 2.52
N LYS A 88 3.60 -0.03 1.59
CA LYS A 88 3.55 -0.51 0.20
C LYS A 88 4.41 0.39 -0.68
N ILE A 89 5.34 -0.21 -1.42
CA ILE A 89 6.27 0.48 -2.32
C ILE A 89 6.14 -0.12 -3.73
N TRP A 90 5.95 0.73 -4.74
CA TRP A 90 6.00 0.34 -6.15
C TRP A 90 7.41 0.55 -6.68
N LEU A 91 8.04 -0.52 -7.16
CA LEU A 91 9.36 -0.45 -7.79
C LEU A 91 9.27 -0.21 -9.29
N ASP A 92 8.20 -0.64 -9.93
CA ASP A 92 7.96 -0.56 -11.36
C ASP A 92 6.45 -0.58 -11.68
N GLY A 93 6.11 -0.66 -12.96
CA GLY A 93 4.74 -0.75 -13.44
C GLY A 93 4.29 -2.18 -13.74
N VAL A 94 3.65 -2.36 -14.88
CA VAL A 94 3.09 -3.66 -15.32
C VAL A 94 3.58 -4.02 -16.72
N ILE A 95 3.54 -5.31 -17.04
CA ILE A 95 4.05 -5.85 -18.31
C ILE A 95 3.18 -5.40 -19.49
N GLU A 96 1.87 -5.33 -19.30
CA GLU A 96 0.88 -5.14 -20.36
C GLU A 96 1.00 -3.79 -21.09
N VAL A 97 1.54 -2.78 -20.40
CA VAL A 97 1.84 -1.46 -20.98
C VAL A 97 3.33 -1.14 -20.95
N HIS A 98 4.16 -2.19 -20.85
CA HIS A 98 5.62 -2.15 -20.91
C HIS A 98 6.30 -1.30 -19.82
N THR A 99 5.68 -1.15 -18.65
CA THR A 99 6.22 -0.30 -17.56
C THR A 99 6.91 -1.08 -16.44
N ALA A 100 6.79 -2.41 -16.41
CA ALA A 100 7.59 -3.26 -15.52
C ALA A 100 9.08 -3.24 -15.93
N ALA A 101 9.97 -3.29 -14.95
CA ALA A 101 11.40 -3.06 -15.13
C ALA A 101 12.16 -4.38 -15.35
N LEU A 102 12.39 -4.73 -16.61
CA LEU A 102 13.02 -5.97 -17.04
C LEU A 102 14.55 -5.90 -17.06
N LEU A 103 15.19 -7.07 -16.96
CA LEU A 103 16.64 -7.21 -17.14
C LEU A 103 17.07 -7.06 -18.61
N ALA A 104 16.18 -7.38 -19.56
CA ALA A 104 16.39 -7.30 -21.00
C ALA A 104 15.22 -6.55 -21.68
N PRO A 105 15.42 -6.01 -22.89
CA PRO A 105 14.35 -5.34 -23.63
C PRO A 105 13.11 -6.21 -23.84
N TYR A 106 11.95 -5.57 -23.89
CA TYR A 106 10.71 -6.22 -24.30
C TYR A 106 10.82 -6.74 -25.74
N LEU A 107 10.44 -8.00 -25.94
CA LEU A 107 10.61 -8.69 -27.24
C LEU A 107 9.68 -8.17 -28.34
N ASP A 108 8.55 -7.58 -27.95
CA ASP A 108 7.55 -7.00 -28.84
C ASP A 108 7.81 -5.51 -29.13
N ARG A 109 8.99 -5.00 -28.77
CA ARG A 109 9.44 -3.63 -29.04
C ARG A 109 10.77 -3.61 -29.77
N SER A 110 10.92 -2.67 -30.71
CA SER A 110 12.14 -2.50 -31.50
C SER A 110 13.08 -1.40 -30.98
N ASP A 111 12.64 -0.61 -29.99
CA ASP A 111 13.39 0.52 -29.44
C ASP A 111 14.38 0.13 -28.33
N GLY A 112 14.46 -1.16 -27.99
CA GLY A 112 15.31 -1.65 -26.90
C GLY A 112 14.82 -1.28 -25.50
N TYR A 113 13.58 -0.76 -25.36
CA TYR A 113 13.03 -0.39 -24.08
C TYR A 113 12.82 -1.61 -23.18
N LYS A 114 13.14 -1.46 -21.89
CA LYS A 114 13.06 -2.52 -20.87
C LYS A 114 12.26 -2.11 -19.63
N GLY A 115 11.49 -1.03 -19.71
CA GLY A 115 10.87 -0.41 -18.54
C GLY A 115 11.86 0.34 -17.66
N GLU A 116 11.34 0.94 -16.59
CA GLU A 116 12.11 1.78 -15.67
C GLU A 116 11.70 1.53 -14.23
N LEU A 117 12.68 1.63 -13.31
CA LEU A 117 12.39 1.65 -11.89
C LEU A 117 11.80 3.01 -11.49
N LEU A 118 10.73 2.98 -10.71
CA LEU A 118 10.08 4.16 -10.14
C LEU A 118 10.90 4.79 -9.01
N ILE A 119 11.80 4.02 -8.39
CA ILE A 119 12.67 4.47 -7.31
C ILE A 119 14.11 4.10 -7.65
N ASN A 120 15.01 5.07 -7.52
CA ASN A 120 16.44 4.82 -7.67
C ASN A 120 16.92 3.78 -6.64
N PRO A 121 17.71 2.75 -7.02
CA PRO A 121 18.16 1.70 -6.10
C PRO A 121 18.90 2.20 -4.85
N LYS A 122 19.68 3.29 -4.94
CA LYS A 122 20.38 3.85 -3.77
C LYS A 122 19.38 4.44 -2.77
N LEU A 123 18.42 5.22 -3.26
CA LEU A 123 17.35 5.77 -2.43
C LEU A 123 16.48 4.64 -1.85
N LEU A 124 16.19 3.59 -2.62
CA LEU A 124 15.45 2.44 -2.14
C LEU A 124 16.13 1.76 -0.94
N ASN A 125 17.45 1.59 -0.99
CA ASN A 125 18.20 1.03 0.14
C ASN A 125 18.06 1.89 1.41
N GLU A 126 18.12 3.22 1.28
CA GLU A 126 17.92 4.15 2.40
C GLU A 126 16.50 4.07 2.96
N ILE A 127 15.49 4.03 2.09
CA ILE A 127 14.07 3.87 2.46
C ILE A 127 13.88 2.58 3.24
N VAL A 128 14.34 1.45 2.70
CA VAL A 128 14.19 0.13 3.31
C VAL A 128 14.86 0.09 4.68
N ALA A 129 16.12 0.51 4.77
CA ALA A 129 16.86 0.50 6.03
C ALA A 129 16.16 1.36 7.10
N ARG A 130 15.63 2.52 6.71
CA ARG A 130 14.96 3.42 7.63
C ARG A 130 13.61 2.87 8.09
N LEU A 131 12.79 2.33 7.18
CA LEU A 131 11.50 1.71 7.53
C LEU A 131 11.66 0.46 8.39
N ASP A 132 12.65 -0.38 8.08
CA ASP A 132 13.02 -1.56 8.87
C ASP A 132 13.45 -1.18 10.28
N SER A 133 14.31 -0.16 10.44
CA SER A 133 14.72 0.34 11.77
C SER A 133 13.55 0.85 12.63
N LEU A 134 12.43 1.21 11.99
CA LEU A 134 11.20 1.70 12.63
C LEU A 134 10.17 0.57 12.84
N GLY A 135 10.51 -0.67 12.47
CA GLY A 135 9.67 -1.85 12.64
C GLY A 135 8.52 -1.97 11.66
N PHE A 136 8.56 -1.29 10.50
CA PHE A 136 7.55 -1.45 9.47
C PHE A 136 7.77 -2.74 8.67
N GLN A 137 6.69 -3.46 8.36
CA GLN A 137 6.73 -4.49 7.33
C GLN A 137 6.76 -3.83 5.95
N ILE A 138 7.71 -4.23 5.09
CA ILE A 138 7.84 -3.66 3.74
C ILE A 138 7.16 -4.59 2.74
N HIS A 139 6.27 -4.05 1.92
CA HIS A 139 5.53 -4.77 0.88
C HIS A 139 5.86 -4.14 -0.48
N PHE A 140 6.47 -4.92 -1.37
CA PHE A 140 6.83 -4.46 -2.72
C PHE A 140 5.77 -4.81 -3.76
N HIS A 141 5.65 -3.96 -4.77
CA HIS A 141 5.22 -4.34 -6.11
C HIS A 141 6.48 -4.37 -6.99
N ALA A 142 6.73 -5.52 -7.62
CA ALA A 142 7.80 -5.77 -8.56
C ALA A 142 7.33 -6.90 -9.49
N ILE A 143 7.39 -6.71 -10.81
CA ILE A 143 6.84 -7.64 -11.81
C ILE A 143 7.92 -8.21 -12.71
#